data_AF-A0A835UXP9-F1
#
_entry.id   AF-A0A835UXP9-F1
#
_cell.length_a   1.000
_cell.length_b   1.000
_cell.length_c   1.000
_cell.angle_alpha   90.00
_cell.angle_beta   90.00
_cell.angle_gamma   90.00
#
_symmetry.space_group_name_H-M   'P 1'
#
loop_
_entity.id
_entity.type
_entity.pdbx_description
1 polymer ?
#
loop_
_entity_poly.entity_id
_entity_poly.type
_entity_poly.pdbx_seq_one_letter_code
_entity_poly.pdbx_strand_id
1 'polypeptide(L)'
;MALGRPRWLVVQHFLFLVLCSITISDHLSAVTIRHLPGFVQGPLPFSLETGYIKVDEVYGVEFFYYFIESERNPTVDPLVLWLTGGPGCSAFSGLSLEIGPLKFKSEEYNGSLPNMVYNPYTWTKFANIIFVDSPAGTGFSYSHHPKGYETSDKSWSKQTQVFLKKWLFEHQKFMSNPLYIAGDSYAGKVVPVIVQLISKENEFGMHPTFKLQGYMIGNPSTGDKIDFNARIPYALSMGIISDEFFETMTKLCRGQSYESPETALCDSQIQIFEGLVKPCIQMTSEIMMSHILEPKCTLASPKLGNKAGERFILMIQENNTIPLRRPAVPDVKCRTYAYYLMYIWANNAETLEALHVRKWSTSGDHGMYMGKWRGWRHTAPEYKPRECMNMAWRWMNNRL
;
A
#
# COMPACT_ATOMS: atom_id res chain seq x y z
N MET A 1 -18.78 -73.40 7.68
CA MET A 1 -17.51 -72.67 7.54
C MET A 1 -17.81 -71.29 6.99
N ALA A 2 -17.83 -70.27 7.86
CA ALA A 2 -17.94 -68.87 7.44
C ALA A 2 -16.63 -68.20 7.84
N LEU A 3 -15.80 -67.89 6.84
CA LEU A 3 -14.50 -67.25 6.99
C LEU A 3 -14.67 -65.78 7.38
N GLY A 4 -14.14 -65.41 8.54
CA GLY A 4 -14.13 -64.03 9.05
C GLY A 4 -13.28 -63.12 8.19
N ARG A 5 -13.82 -61.95 7.84
CA ARG A 5 -13.09 -60.86 7.16
C ARG A 5 -12.04 -60.25 8.10
N PRO A 6 -10.85 -59.84 7.62
CA PRO A 6 -9.80 -59.33 8.50
C PRO A 6 -10.09 -57.88 8.90
N ARG A 7 -10.25 -57.65 10.22
CA ARG A 7 -10.36 -56.33 10.87
C ARG A 7 -9.16 -55.39 10.64
N TRP A 8 -8.08 -55.87 10.03
CA TRP A 8 -6.83 -55.13 9.84
C TRP A 8 -6.86 -54.09 8.71
N LEU A 9 -7.70 -54.28 7.68
CA LEU A 9 -7.78 -53.34 6.54
C LEU A 9 -8.49 -52.01 6.90
N VAL A 10 -9.41 -52.03 7.87
CA VAL A 10 -10.16 -50.84 8.29
C VAL A 10 -9.29 -49.89 9.13
N VAL A 11 -8.39 -50.45 9.96
CA VAL A 11 -7.47 -49.65 10.79
C VAL A 11 -6.42 -48.95 9.92
N GLN A 12 -5.97 -49.60 8.85
CA GLN A 12 -4.97 -49.03 7.92
C GLN A 12 -5.56 -47.88 7.08
N HIS A 13 -6.83 -47.95 6.68
CA HIS A 13 -7.51 -46.83 6.00
C HIS A 13 -7.77 -45.64 6.93
N PHE A 14 -8.07 -45.89 8.21
CA PHE A 14 -8.21 -44.82 9.21
C PHE A 14 -6.88 -44.12 9.50
N LEU A 15 -5.76 -44.86 9.60
CA LEU A 15 -4.43 -44.26 9.76
C LEU A 15 -4.01 -43.45 8.53
N PHE A 16 -4.35 -43.89 7.31
CA PHE A 16 -4.05 -43.14 6.09
C PHE A 16 -4.89 -41.85 5.98
N LEU A 17 -6.16 -41.86 6.41
CA LEU A 17 -7.01 -40.67 6.47
C LEU A 17 -6.57 -39.68 7.57
N VAL A 18 -6.07 -40.17 8.71
CA VAL A 18 -5.50 -39.33 9.78
C VAL A 18 -4.14 -38.77 9.37
N LEU A 19 -3.30 -39.53 8.65
CA LEU A 19 -2.02 -39.05 8.09
C LEU A 19 -2.20 -38.06 6.92
N CYS A 20 -3.27 -38.18 6.14
CA CYS A 20 -3.62 -37.20 5.09
C CYS A 20 -4.27 -35.92 5.65
N SER A 21 -4.67 -35.93 6.93
CA SER A 21 -5.18 -34.74 7.63
C SER A 21 -4.05 -33.89 8.23
N ILE A 22 -2.81 -34.39 8.24
CA ILE A 22 -1.62 -33.57 8.49
C ILE A 22 -1.20 -32.95 7.16
N THR A 23 -2.09 -32.13 6.60
CA THR A 23 -1.56 -31.04 5.79
C THR A 23 -0.77 -30.18 6.77
N ILE A 24 0.53 -30.01 6.51
CA ILE A 24 1.29 -28.94 7.14
C ILE A 24 0.53 -27.68 6.73
N SER A 25 -0.35 -27.21 7.61
CA SER A 25 -0.85 -25.85 7.50
C SER A 25 0.43 -25.03 7.56
N ASP A 26 0.81 -24.41 6.45
CA ASP A 26 1.80 -23.33 6.45
C ASP A 26 1.23 -22.31 7.43
N HIS A 27 1.58 -22.46 8.71
CA HIS A 27 1.01 -21.67 9.78
C HIS A 27 1.34 -20.22 9.44
N LEU A 28 0.30 -19.41 9.35
CA LEU A 28 0.43 -17.98 9.23
C LEU A 28 1.38 -17.50 10.32
N SER A 29 2.50 -16.87 9.93
CA SER A 29 3.48 -16.33 10.88
C SER A 29 2.99 -14.97 11.37
N ALA A 30 1.88 -14.95 12.10
CA ALA A 30 1.37 -13.74 12.75
C ALA A 30 2.05 -13.54 14.10
N VAL A 31 2.48 -12.31 14.39
CA VAL A 31 3.15 -11.96 15.65
C VAL A 31 2.57 -10.66 16.20
N THR A 32 2.16 -10.69 17.46
CA THR A 32 1.74 -9.48 18.19
C THR A 32 2.94 -8.70 18.69
N ILE A 33 3.01 -7.43 18.31
CA ILE A 33 4.08 -6.50 18.67
C ILE A 33 3.63 -5.65 19.86
N ARG A 34 4.32 -5.75 21.00
CA ARG A 34 4.06 -4.91 22.19
C ARG A 34 4.97 -3.70 22.30
N HIS A 35 6.18 -3.81 21.75
CA HIS A 35 7.18 -2.75 21.73
C HIS A 35 7.69 -2.61 20.31
N LEU A 36 7.63 -1.38 19.79
CA LEU A 36 8.11 -1.06 18.47
C LEU A 36 9.36 -0.19 18.59
N PRO A 37 10.50 -0.57 18.00
CA PRO A 37 11.70 0.26 18.02
C PRO A 37 11.40 1.68 17.56
N GLY A 38 11.94 2.68 18.26
CA GLY A 38 11.71 4.10 17.98
C GLY A 38 10.39 4.66 18.53
N PHE A 39 9.45 3.84 19.03
CA PHE A 39 8.27 4.35 19.71
C PHE A 39 8.62 4.80 21.15
N VAL A 40 8.59 6.12 21.40
CA VAL A 40 9.20 6.69 22.61
C VAL A 40 8.26 6.79 23.83
N GLN A 41 7.00 6.37 23.70
CA GLN A 41 5.99 6.51 24.76
C GLN A 41 5.78 5.23 25.59
N GLY A 42 6.70 4.27 25.50
CA GLY A 42 6.64 2.98 26.22
C GLY A 42 6.03 1.86 25.37
N PRO A 43 5.30 0.91 25.96
CA PRO A 43 4.55 -0.10 25.21
C PRO A 43 3.53 0.55 24.26
N LEU A 44 3.22 -0.11 23.15
CA LEU A 44 2.20 0.39 22.22
C LEU A 44 0.84 0.48 22.93
N PRO A 45 0.13 1.63 22.85
CA PRO A 45 -1.19 1.78 23.46
C PRO A 45 -2.33 1.16 22.62
N PHE A 46 -1.99 0.48 21.53
CA PHE A 46 -2.91 -0.18 20.60
C PHE A 46 -2.36 -1.57 20.25
N SER A 47 -3.24 -2.47 19.78
CA SER A 47 -2.83 -3.78 19.28
C SER A 47 -2.15 -3.64 17.92
N LEU A 48 -0.96 -4.21 17.77
CA LEU A 48 -0.28 -4.34 16.48
C LEU A 48 0.07 -5.80 16.26
N GLU A 49 -0.36 -6.34 15.15
CA GLU A 49 0.04 -7.65 14.66
C GLU A 49 0.71 -7.51 13.30
N THR A 50 1.76 -8.28 13.05
CA THR A 50 2.38 -8.38 11.73
C THR A 50 2.43 -9.81 11.27
N GLY A 51 2.45 -10.03 9.95
CA GLY A 51 2.61 -11.37 9.42
C GLY A 51 2.67 -11.44 7.91
N TYR A 52 2.76 -12.67 7.40
CA TYR A 52 2.83 -12.97 5.97
C TYR A 52 1.70 -13.89 5.54
N ILE A 53 1.02 -13.55 4.44
CA ILE A 53 0.07 -14.45 3.76
C ILE A 53 0.60 -14.78 2.38
N LYS A 54 0.73 -16.08 2.09
CA LYS A 54 1.01 -16.57 0.74
C LYS A 54 -0.21 -16.42 -0.16
N VAL A 55 -0.07 -15.65 -1.24
CA VAL A 55 -1.16 -15.29 -2.18
C VAL A 55 -1.00 -15.92 -3.56
N ASP A 56 0.17 -16.49 -3.84
CA ASP A 56 0.47 -17.22 -5.08
C ASP A 56 1.33 -18.44 -4.75
N GLU A 57 0.79 -19.64 -4.98
CA GLU A 57 1.50 -20.90 -4.75
C GLU A 57 2.51 -21.22 -5.87
N VAL A 58 2.33 -20.65 -7.07
CA VAL A 58 3.16 -20.94 -8.25
C VAL A 58 4.52 -20.26 -8.13
N TYR A 59 4.52 -18.97 -7.81
CA TYR A 59 5.75 -18.19 -7.65
C TYR A 59 6.13 -17.95 -6.19
N GLY A 60 5.31 -18.42 -5.25
CA GLY A 60 5.53 -18.22 -3.83
C GLY A 60 5.49 -16.74 -3.45
N VAL A 61 4.46 -16.03 -3.91
CA VAL A 61 4.25 -14.62 -3.53
C VAL A 61 3.65 -14.57 -2.14
N GLU A 62 4.27 -13.80 -1.25
CA GLU A 62 3.78 -13.56 0.10
C GLU A 62 3.63 -12.06 0.38
N PHE A 63 2.44 -11.68 0.84
CA PHE A 63 2.15 -10.31 1.27
C PHE A 63 2.37 -10.17 2.76
N PHE A 64 3.18 -9.18 3.14
CA PHE A 64 3.34 -8.71 4.50
C PHE A 64 2.21 -7.75 4.87
N TYR A 65 1.73 -7.84 6.11
CA TYR A 65 0.70 -6.93 6.61
C TYR A 65 1.01 -6.44 8.01
N TYR A 66 0.38 -5.32 8.33
CA TYR A 66 0.25 -4.77 9.68
C TYR A 66 -1.24 -4.71 9.99
N PHE A 67 -1.67 -5.36 11.06
CA PHE A 67 -3.05 -5.34 11.52
C PHE A 67 -3.16 -4.62 12.85
N ILE A 68 -4.07 -3.65 12.93
CA ILE A 68 -4.36 -2.89 14.14
C ILE A 68 -5.85 -3.02 14.44
N GLU A 69 -6.15 -3.46 15.66
CA GLU A 69 -7.51 -3.55 16.16
C GLU A 69 -8.10 -2.17 16.45
N SER A 70 -9.43 -2.05 16.34
CA SER A 70 -10.13 -0.85 16.77
C SER A 70 -9.90 -0.61 18.26
N GLU A 71 -9.53 0.62 18.61
CA GLU A 71 -9.37 1.09 19.98
C GLU A 71 -10.70 1.26 20.71
N ARG A 72 -11.84 1.23 19.98
CA ARG A 72 -13.18 1.34 20.55
C ARG A 72 -13.78 -0.04 20.86
N ASN A 73 -14.17 -0.79 19.83
CA ASN A 73 -14.64 -2.17 20.02
C ASN A 73 -14.33 -3.03 18.77
N PRO A 74 -13.25 -3.83 18.79
CA PRO A 74 -12.80 -4.55 17.61
C PRO A 74 -13.78 -5.62 17.11
N THR A 75 -14.69 -6.10 17.95
CA THR A 75 -15.65 -7.15 17.57
C THR A 75 -16.84 -6.64 16.77
N VAL A 76 -17.13 -5.33 16.82
CA VAL A 76 -18.27 -4.71 16.13
C VAL A 76 -17.86 -3.64 15.13
N ASP A 77 -16.72 -3.00 15.35
CA ASP A 77 -16.25 -1.91 14.51
C ASP A 77 -15.85 -2.41 13.12
N PRO A 78 -15.98 -1.59 12.07
CA PRO A 78 -15.67 -2.03 10.71
C PRO A 78 -14.26 -2.60 10.55
N LEU A 79 -14.12 -3.57 9.65
CA LEU A 79 -12.82 -4.03 9.14
C LEU A 79 -12.51 -3.27 7.85
N VAL A 80 -11.34 -2.64 7.80
CA VAL A 80 -10.86 -1.89 6.64
C VAL A 80 -9.59 -2.54 6.11
N LEU A 81 -9.60 -2.96 4.85
CA LEU A 81 -8.38 -3.31 4.13
C LEU A 81 -7.83 -2.04 3.47
N TRP A 82 -6.63 -1.59 3.83
CA TRP A 82 -5.99 -0.38 3.30
C TRP A 82 -4.87 -0.71 2.32
N LEU A 83 -4.94 -0.11 1.13
CA LEU A 83 -3.95 -0.21 0.06
C LEU A 83 -3.35 1.14 -0.25
N THR A 84 -2.03 1.27 -0.09
CA THR A 84 -1.31 2.46 -0.56
C THR A 84 -0.99 2.32 -2.05
N GLY A 85 -1.16 3.40 -2.82
CA GLY A 85 -0.89 3.44 -4.26
C GLY A 85 0.60 3.43 -4.65
N GLY A 86 0.97 4.30 -5.60
CA GLY A 86 2.33 4.37 -6.16
C GLY A 86 2.36 4.17 -7.68
N PRO A 87 2.23 2.93 -8.20
CA PRO A 87 2.09 1.64 -7.51
C PRO A 87 3.35 1.20 -6.73
N GLY A 88 3.19 0.23 -5.83
CA GLY A 88 4.29 -0.39 -5.09
C GLY A 88 4.81 0.43 -3.90
N CYS A 89 4.02 1.37 -3.39
CA CYS A 89 4.34 2.05 -2.14
C CYS A 89 3.84 1.23 -0.96
N SER A 90 4.65 1.14 0.10
CA SER A 90 4.28 0.36 1.27
C SER A 90 3.11 0.97 2.02
N ALA A 91 2.20 0.10 2.49
CA ALA A 91 1.09 0.49 3.34
C ALA A 91 1.54 0.95 4.73
N PHE A 92 2.81 0.77 5.09
CA PHE A 92 3.40 1.38 6.27
C PHE A 92 3.37 2.92 6.22
N SER A 93 3.35 3.51 5.02
CA SER A 93 3.11 4.95 4.86
C SER A 93 1.72 5.35 5.34
N GLY A 94 0.67 4.61 4.93
CA GLY A 94 -0.68 4.77 5.46
C GLY A 94 -0.73 4.62 7.00
N LEU A 95 0.03 3.67 7.54
CA LEU A 95 0.08 3.39 8.98
C LEU A 95 0.78 4.48 9.81
N SER A 96 1.85 5.09 9.28
CA SER A 96 2.75 5.96 10.07
C SER A 96 2.76 7.43 9.66
N LEU A 97 2.18 7.77 8.51
CA LEU A 97 2.17 9.12 7.94
C LEU A 97 0.75 9.63 7.62
N GLU A 98 -0.25 8.76 7.70
CA GLU A 98 -1.63 9.06 7.31
C GLU A 98 -2.61 8.64 8.42
N ILE A 99 -3.43 7.61 8.16
CA ILE A 99 -4.59 7.26 8.97
C ILE A 99 -4.27 6.37 10.18
N GLY A 100 -3.07 5.79 10.25
CA GLY A 100 -2.69 4.87 11.32
C GLY A 100 -2.24 5.56 12.63
N PRO A 101 -2.01 4.76 13.68
CA PRO A 101 -1.78 5.23 15.04
C PRO A 101 -0.33 5.66 15.30
N LEU A 102 0.56 5.53 14.31
CA LEU A 102 1.95 5.97 14.42
C LEU A 102 2.15 7.31 13.74
N LYS A 103 3.09 8.08 14.27
CA LYS A 103 3.55 9.33 13.67
C LYS A 103 5.02 9.55 13.97
N PHE A 104 5.83 9.78 12.94
CA PHE A 104 7.21 10.22 13.13
C PHE A 104 7.27 11.62 13.74
N LYS A 105 8.15 11.80 14.72
CA LYS A 105 8.50 13.13 15.22
C LYS A 105 9.33 13.84 14.16
N SER A 106 8.91 15.05 13.78
CA SER A 106 9.64 15.90 12.82
C SER A 106 10.82 16.57 13.55
N GLU A 107 11.84 15.76 13.83
CA GLU A 107 13.08 16.14 14.50
C GLU A 107 14.24 15.88 13.51
N GLU A 108 15.28 16.71 13.55
CA GLU A 108 16.45 16.52 12.69
C GLU A 108 17.12 15.17 12.96
N TYR A 109 17.35 14.41 11.90
CA TYR A 109 17.97 13.10 11.96
C TYR A 109 19.42 13.20 12.43
N ASN A 110 19.66 12.70 13.63
CA ASN A 110 20.96 12.74 14.31
C ASN A 110 21.78 11.44 14.13
N GLY A 111 21.35 10.52 13.26
CA GLY A 111 21.99 9.21 13.07
C GLY A 111 21.44 8.08 13.94
N SER A 112 20.58 8.37 14.91
CA SER A 112 19.90 7.36 15.75
C SER A 112 18.57 6.91 15.16
N LEU A 113 17.99 5.82 15.68
CA LEU A 113 16.70 5.32 15.20
C LEU A 113 15.61 6.40 15.29
N PRO A 114 14.87 6.71 14.20
CA PRO A 114 13.88 7.77 14.22
C PRO A 114 12.76 7.56 15.25
N ASN A 115 12.42 8.63 15.95
CA ASN A 115 11.41 8.61 17.00
C ASN A 115 9.98 8.65 16.41
N MET A 116 9.10 7.81 16.95
CA MET A 116 7.67 7.78 16.69
C MET A 116 6.87 8.00 17.97
N VAL A 117 5.70 8.59 17.80
CA VAL A 117 4.70 8.82 18.85
C VAL A 117 3.32 8.40 18.35
N TYR A 118 2.37 8.28 19.28
CA TYR A 118 0.98 7.97 18.97
C TYR A 118 0.31 9.12 18.20
N ASN A 119 -0.44 8.78 17.15
CA ASN A 119 -1.26 9.70 16.38
C ASN A 119 -2.68 9.78 16.97
N PRO A 120 -3.08 10.91 17.60
CA PRO A 120 -4.40 11.02 18.22
C PRO A 120 -5.56 11.12 17.21
N TYR A 121 -5.28 11.26 15.91
CA TYR A 121 -6.28 11.38 14.84
C TYR A 121 -6.35 10.12 13.96
N THR A 122 -5.89 9.00 14.47
CA THR A 122 -5.95 7.73 13.77
C THR A 122 -7.38 7.22 13.56
N TRP A 123 -7.61 6.56 12.43
CA TRP A 123 -8.86 5.88 12.12
C TRP A 123 -9.04 4.59 12.94
N THR A 124 -7.98 4.08 13.57
CA THR A 124 -8.07 2.92 14.47
C THR A 124 -8.91 3.22 15.72
N LYS A 125 -9.28 4.48 15.97
CA LYS A 125 -10.27 4.85 16.98
C LYS A 125 -11.68 4.31 16.73
N PHE A 126 -11.99 3.90 15.50
CA PHE A 126 -13.33 3.42 15.15
C PHE A 126 -13.34 2.28 14.13
N ALA A 127 -12.19 1.74 13.75
CA ALA A 127 -12.07 0.68 12.76
C ALA A 127 -10.90 -0.25 13.06
N ASN A 128 -11.06 -1.53 12.75
CA ASN A 128 -9.96 -2.48 12.61
C ASN A 128 -9.33 -2.27 11.23
N ILE A 129 -8.01 -2.11 11.12
CA ILE A 129 -7.37 -1.77 9.85
C ILE A 129 -6.24 -2.75 9.54
N ILE A 130 -6.31 -3.36 8.35
CA ILE A 130 -5.24 -4.18 7.77
C ILE A 130 -4.52 -3.32 6.72
N PHE A 131 -3.29 -2.94 7.02
CA PHE A 131 -2.38 -2.29 6.07
C PHE A 131 -1.56 -3.37 5.37
N VAL A 132 -1.73 -3.54 4.06
CA VAL A 132 -1.05 -4.62 3.32
C VAL A 132 -0.03 -4.08 2.33
N ASP A 133 1.20 -4.55 2.47
CA ASP A 133 2.24 -4.28 1.48
C ASP A 133 1.94 -5.09 0.21
N SER A 134 1.49 -4.42 -0.84
CA SER A 134 1.13 -5.09 -2.08
C SER A 134 1.31 -4.15 -3.30
N PRO A 135 1.65 -4.69 -4.48
CA PRO A 135 1.89 -6.10 -4.81
C PRO A 135 3.28 -6.60 -4.39
N ALA A 136 3.71 -7.78 -4.87
CA ALA A 136 5.01 -8.38 -4.53
C ALA A 136 6.18 -7.41 -4.77
N GLY A 137 7.12 -7.34 -3.82
CA GLY A 137 8.23 -6.39 -3.86
C GLY A 137 7.91 -5.02 -3.25
N THR A 138 6.70 -4.83 -2.72
CA THR A 138 6.30 -3.67 -1.91
C THR A 138 6.60 -3.93 -0.43
N GLY A 139 7.11 -2.92 0.28
CA GLY A 139 7.52 -2.98 1.68
C GLY A 139 8.32 -4.23 1.99
N PHE A 140 7.75 -5.11 2.81
CA PHE A 140 8.35 -6.40 3.17
C PHE A 140 7.77 -7.61 2.42
N SER A 141 6.84 -7.41 1.50
CA SER A 141 6.26 -8.44 0.64
C SER A 141 7.23 -8.88 -0.44
N TYR A 142 7.26 -10.18 -0.73
CA TYR A 142 8.25 -10.76 -1.64
C TYR A 142 7.67 -11.91 -2.46
N SER A 143 8.47 -12.35 -3.43
CA SER A 143 8.24 -13.56 -4.21
C SER A 143 9.46 -14.46 -4.14
N HIS A 144 9.25 -15.77 -4.02
CA HIS A 144 10.30 -16.78 -4.08
C HIS A 144 10.85 -17.00 -5.50
N HIS A 145 10.11 -16.57 -6.53
CA HIS A 145 10.51 -16.67 -7.93
C HIS A 145 10.48 -15.28 -8.61
N PRO A 146 11.47 -14.92 -9.47
CA PRO A 146 11.52 -13.60 -10.13
C PRO A 146 10.24 -13.21 -10.90
N LYS A 147 9.60 -14.18 -11.57
CA LYS A 147 8.33 -13.95 -12.28
C LYS A 147 7.17 -13.51 -11.37
N GLY A 148 7.20 -13.81 -10.08
CA GLY A 148 6.17 -13.33 -9.15
C GLY A 148 6.24 -11.82 -8.87
N TYR A 149 7.29 -11.14 -9.30
CA TYR A 149 7.37 -9.67 -9.30
C TYR A 149 6.79 -9.02 -10.58
N GLU A 150 6.40 -9.83 -11.58
CA GLU A 150 5.69 -9.33 -12.77
C GLU A 150 4.20 -9.15 -12.44
N THR A 151 3.82 -7.93 -12.09
CA THR A 151 2.48 -7.61 -11.57
C THR A 151 1.68 -6.76 -12.55
N SER A 152 0.36 -6.93 -12.55
CA SER A 152 -0.63 -6.12 -13.27
C SER A 152 -1.76 -5.74 -12.33
N ASP A 153 -2.58 -4.75 -12.69
CA ASP A 153 -3.76 -4.37 -11.91
C ASP A 153 -4.67 -5.60 -11.63
N LYS A 154 -4.78 -6.50 -12.60
CA LYS A 154 -5.57 -7.74 -12.49
C LYS A 154 -4.94 -8.74 -11.50
N SER A 155 -3.64 -9.03 -11.64
CA SER A 155 -2.97 -9.98 -10.74
C SER A 155 -2.86 -9.44 -9.32
N TRP A 156 -2.58 -8.14 -9.15
CA TRP A 156 -2.59 -7.47 -7.85
C TRP A 156 -3.96 -7.55 -7.18
N SER A 157 -5.04 -7.23 -7.92
CA SER A 157 -6.40 -7.31 -7.38
C SER A 157 -6.77 -8.73 -6.96
N LYS A 158 -6.42 -9.74 -7.77
CA LYS A 158 -6.73 -11.14 -7.46
C LYS A 158 -5.93 -11.65 -6.26
N GLN A 159 -4.62 -11.35 -6.20
CA GLN A 159 -3.77 -11.73 -5.06
C GLN A 159 -4.23 -11.05 -3.77
N THR A 160 -4.67 -9.79 -3.83
CA THR A 160 -5.21 -9.06 -2.67
C THR A 160 -6.55 -9.64 -2.19
N GLN A 161 -7.40 -10.10 -3.10
CA GLN A 161 -8.61 -10.84 -2.73
C GLN A 161 -8.26 -12.17 -2.04
N VAL A 162 -7.28 -12.92 -2.57
CA VAL A 162 -6.79 -14.16 -1.94
C VAL A 162 -6.21 -13.89 -0.55
N PHE A 163 -5.45 -12.80 -0.41
CA PHE A 163 -4.94 -12.32 0.87
C PHE A 163 -6.08 -12.17 1.88
N LEU A 164 -7.11 -11.37 1.55
CA LEU A 164 -8.20 -11.08 2.48
C LEU A 164 -8.99 -12.36 2.85
N LYS A 165 -9.20 -13.24 1.87
CA LYS A 165 -9.86 -14.54 2.08
C LYS A 165 -9.10 -15.41 3.07
N LYS A 166 -7.79 -15.58 2.87
CA LYS A 166 -6.92 -16.35 3.78
C LYS A 166 -6.82 -15.68 5.15
N TRP A 167 -6.72 -14.35 5.20
CA TRP A 167 -6.64 -13.59 6.45
C TRP A 167 -7.89 -13.80 7.31
N LEU A 168 -9.09 -13.67 6.73
CA LEU A 168 -10.36 -13.86 7.45
C LEU A 168 -10.59 -15.31 7.90
N PHE A 169 -10.07 -16.29 7.17
CA PHE A 169 -10.14 -17.69 7.57
C PHE A 169 -9.39 -17.95 8.88
N GLU A 170 -8.22 -17.33 9.05
CA GLU A 170 -7.43 -17.40 10.28
C GLU A 170 -7.98 -16.48 11.39
N HIS A 171 -8.57 -15.34 11.01
CA HIS A 171 -9.12 -14.35 11.93
C HIS A 171 -10.65 -14.36 11.95
N GLN A 172 -11.23 -15.54 12.21
CA GLN A 172 -12.68 -15.76 12.13
C GLN A 172 -13.52 -14.78 12.97
N LYS A 173 -12.94 -14.23 14.05
CA LYS A 173 -13.60 -13.22 14.89
C LYS A 173 -13.98 -11.94 14.13
N PHE A 174 -13.36 -11.64 12.99
CA PHE A 174 -13.68 -10.47 12.16
C PHE A 174 -14.62 -10.75 10.99
N MET A 175 -15.07 -12.00 10.82
CA MET A 175 -15.96 -12.40 9.71
C MET A 175 -17.32 -11.68 9.74
N SER A 176 -17.80 -11.30 10.93
CA SER A 176 -19.05 -10.58 11.11
C SER A 176 -18.93 -9.06 10.95
N ASN A 177 -17.71 -8.51 10.95
CA ASN A 177 -17.49 -7.07 10.94
C ASN A 177 -17.88 -6.48 9.57
N PRO A 178 -18.51 -5.29 9.54
CA PRO A 178 -18.72 -4.54 8.30
C PRO A 178 -17.40 -4.35 7.57
N LEU A 179 -17.28 -4.83 6.33
CA LEU A 179 -16.04 -4.78 5.56
C LEU A 179 -16.04 -3.59 4.59
N TYR A 180 -14.96 -2.82 4.62
CA TYR A 180 -14.65 -1.80 3.63
C TYR A 180 -13.29 -2.05 2.99
N ILE A 181 -13.19 -1.82 1.68
CA ILE A 181 -11.91 -1.80 0.98
C ILE A 181 -11.52 -0.34 0.75
N ALA A 182 -10.32 0.05 1.14
CA ALA A 182 -9.89 1.44 1.06
C ALA A 182 -8.48 1.56 0.51
N GLY A 183 -8.14 2.74 0.00
CA GLY A 183 -6.79 3.05 -0.43
C GLY A 183 -6.67 4.43 -1.04
N ASP A 184 -5.49 4.75 -1.54
CA ASP A 184 -5.20 6.06 -2.10
C ASP A 184 -4.34 6.01 -3.37
N SER A 185 -4.31 7.13 -4.10
CA SER A 185 -3.50 7.28 -5.32
C SER A 185 -3.81 6.16 -6.34
N TYR A 186 -2.79 5.44 -6.81
CA TYR A 186 -2.94 4.36 -7.79
C TYR A 186 -3.85 3.22 -7.28
N ALA A 187 -4.05 3.08 -5.96
CA ALA A 187 -5.02 2.12 -5.42
C ALA A 187 -6.45 2.39 -5.93
N GLY A 188 -6.75 3.60 -6.41
CA GLY A 188 -7.98 3.94 -7.12
C GLY A 188 -8.29 3.05 -8.34
N LYS A 189 -7.27 2.46 -8.99
CA LYS A 189 -7.47 1.49 -10.09
C LYS A 189 -7.81 0.10 -9.58
N VAL A 190 -7.21 -0.37 -8.49
CA VAL A 190 -7.35 -1.76 -8.02
C VAL A 190 -8.43 -1.97 -6.96
N VAL A 191 -8.71 -0.98 -6.09
CA VAL A 191 -9.76 -1.08 -5.06
C VAL A 191 -11.13 -1.41 -5.68
N PRO A 192 -11.62 -0.71 -6.73
CA PRO A 192 -12.89 -1.06 -7.36
C PRO A 192 -12.90 -2.47 -7.96
N VAL A 193 -11.78 -2.93 -8.52
CA VAL A 193 -11.64 -4.28 -9.08
C VAL A 193 -11.72 -5.33 -7.98
N ILE A 194 -11.05 -5.12 -6.85
CA ILE A 194 -11.11 -6.02 -5.68
C ILE A 194 -12.54 -6.11 -5.14
N VAL A 195 -13.21 -4.97 -4.97
CA VAL A 195 -14.61 -4.91 -4.53
C VAL A 195 -15.52 -5.67 -5.49
N GLN A 196 -15.32 -5.52 -6.80
CA GLN A 196 -16.09 -6.26 -7.80
C GLN A 196 -15.84 -7.77 -7.72
N LEU A 197 -14.60 -8.20 -7.51
CA LEU A 197 -14.26 -9.62 -7.33
C LEU A 197 -14.95 -10.20 -6.08
N ILE A 198 -14.91 -9.48 -4.96
CA ILE A 198 -15.58 -9.86 -3.71
C ILE A 198 -17.11 -9.94 -3.89
N SER A 199 -17.72 -8.92 -4.52
CA SER A 199 -19.17 -8.90 -4.77
C SER A 199 -19.62 -10.12 -5.58
N LYS A 200 -18.90 -10.44 -6.65
CA LYS A 200 -19.19 -11.62 -7.48
C LYS A 200 -19.05 -12.92 -6.70
N GLU A 201 -18.00 -13.07 -5.89
CA GLU A 201 -17.84 -14.27 -5.06
C GLU A 201 -18.98 -14.43 -4.03
N ASN A 202 -19.43 -13.32 -3.43
CA ASN A 202 -20.60 -13.31 -2.55
C ASN A 202 -21.89 -13.72 -3.31
N GLU A 203 -22.12 -13.18 -4.50
CA GLU A 203 -23.27 -13.53 -5.36
C GLU A 203 -23.27 -15.02 -5.77
N PHE A 204 -22.08 -15.59 -6.01
CA PHE A 204 -21.92 -17.02 -6.31
C PHE A 204 -21.96 -17.92 -5.06
N GLY A 205 -22.20 -17.37 -3.86
CA GLY A 205 -22.28 -18.14 -2.62
C GLY A 205 -20.94 -18.75 -2.22
N MET A 206 -19.81 -18.16 -2.61
CA MET A 206 -18.50 -18.62 -2.18
C MET A 206 -18.24 -18.27 -0.71
N HIS A 207 -17.52 -19.16 -0.02
CA HIS A 207 -17.09 -18.96 1.37
C HIS A 207 -15.60 -18.58 1.45
N PRO A 208 -15.21 -17.74 2.43
CA PRO A 208 -16.06 -17.01 3.37
C PRO A 208 -16.89 -15.94 2.66
N THR A 209 -18.12 -15.69 3.13
CA THR A 209 -18.95 -14.61 2.63
C THR A 209 -18.51 -13.31 3.29
N PHE A 210 -18.12 -12.33 2.49
CA PHE A 210 -17.64 -11.04 2.99
C PHE A 210 -18.81 -10.13 3.34
N LYS A 211 -18.79 -9.48 4.52
CA LYS A 211 -19.76 -8.45 4.93
C LYS A 211 -19.47 -7.09 4.26
N LEU A 212 -19.20 -7.10 2.97
CA LEU A 212 -18.84 -5.92 2.17
C LEU A 212 -19.95 -4.85 2.26
N GLN A 213 -19.60 -3.66 2.74
CA GLN A 213 -20.48 -2.49 2.81
C GLN A 213 -20.16 -1.43 1.75
N GLY A 214 -18.89 -1.31 1.36
CA GLY A 214 -18.48 -0.33 0.37
C GLY A 214 -16.97 -0.20 0.26
N TYR A 215 -16.53 0.86 -0.41
CA TYR A 215 -15.12 1.20 -0.55
C TYR A 215 -14.88 2.71 -0.51
N MET A 216 -13.65 3.10 -0.18
CA MET A 216 -13.22 4.50 -0.11
C MET A 216 -11.89 4.68 -0.80
N ILE A 217 -11.77 5.72 -1.63
CA ILE A 217 -10.53 6.01 -2.36
C ILE A 217 -10.13 7.48 -2.18
N GLY A 218 -8.92 7.72 -1.66
CA GLY A 218 -8.35 9.05 -1.42
C GLY A 218 -7.46 9.50 -2.57
N ASN A 219 -7.71 10.70 -3.11
CA ASN A 219 -6.96 11.27 -4.25
C ASN A 219 -6.61 10.23 -5.35
N PRO A 220 -7.60 9.47 -5.85
CA PRO A 220 -7.34 8.29 -6.67
C PRO A 220 -6.87 8.63 -8.08
N SER A 221 -6.12 7.70 -8.67
CA SER A 221 -6.14 7.52 -10.13
C SER A 221 -7.40 6.73 -10.51
N THR A 222 -8.19 7.27 -11.44
CA THR A 222 -9.44 6.68 -11.90
C THR A 222 -9.39 6.37 -13.40
N GLY A 223 -9.58 7.40 -14.23
CA GLY A 223 -9.44 7.31 -15.68
C GLY A 223 -8.47 8.38 -16.15
N ASP A 224 -7.40 7.97 -16.82
CA ASP A 224 -6.28 8.87 -17.09
C ASP A 224 -6.69 10.10 -17.93
N LYS A 225 -7.58 9.93 -18.93
CA LYS A 225 -8.18 11.06 -19.67
C LYS A 225 -8.92 12.04 -18.75
N ILE A 226 -9.67 11.54 -17.77
CA ILE A 226 -10.43 12.38 -16.84
C ILE A 226 -9.47 13.11 -15.90
N ASP A 227 -8.57 12.36 -15.26
CA ASP A 227 -7.67 12.87 -14.23
C ASP A 227 -6.68 13.89 -14.79
N PHE A 228 -6.10 13.64 -15.98
CA PHE A 228 -5.17 14.58 -16.61
C PHE A 228 -5.88 15.79 -17.19
N ASN A 229 -7.06 15.62 -17.80
CA ASN A 229 -7.80 16.75 -18.35
C ASN A 229 -8.29 17.71 -17.27
N ALA A 230 -8.68 17.19 -16.10
CA ALA A 230 -9.12 18.00 -14.96
C ALA A 230 -8.04 18.93 -14.38
N ARG A 231 -6.75 18.67 -14.65
CA ARG A 231 -5.64 19.51 -14.15
C ARG A 231 -5.66 20.93 -14.70
N ILE A 232 -6.10 21.13 -15.93
CA ILE A 232 -6.14 22.45 -16.58
C ILE A 232 -7.20 23.37 -15.95
N PRO A 233 -8.50 22.98 -15.86
CA PRO A 233 -9.50 23.81 -15.17
C PRO A 233 -9.19 23.95 -13.67
N TYR A 234 -8.59 22.94 -13.03
CA TYR A 234 -8.11 23.06 -11.65
C TYR A 234 -7.02 24.13 -11.51
N ALA A 235 -6.01 24.11 -12.39
CA ALA A 235 -4.93 25.09 -12.39
C ALA A 235 -5.45 26.52 -12.60
N LEU A 236 -6.43 26.71 -13.49
CA LEU A 236 -7.10 28.00 -13.66
C LEU A 236 -7.79 28.44 -12.35
N SER A 237 -8.59 27.54 -11.77
CA SER A 237 -9.36 27.83 -10.54
C SER A 237 -8.47 28.16 -9.34
N MET A 238 -7.23 27.64 -9.34
CA MET A 238 -6.22 27.92 -8.31
C MET A 238 -5.29 29.09 -8.66
N GLY A 239 -5.51 29.79 -9.78
CA GLY A 239 -4.69 30.92 -10.21
C GLY A 239 -3.26 30.56 -10.64
N ILE A 240 -3.03 29.30 -11.02
CA ILE A 240 -1.72 28.79 -11.47
C ILE A 240 -1.45 29.15 -12.94
N ILE A 241 -2.51 29.26 -13.74
CA ILE A 241 -2.46 29.64 -15.16
C ILE A 241 -3.42 30.81 -15.42
N SER A 242 -3.17 31.58 -16.48
CA SER A 242 -4.05 32.68 -16.89
C SER A 242 -5.25 32.22 -17.71
N ASP A 243 -6.28 33.07 -17.81
CA ASP A 243 -7.46 32.84 -18.65
C ASP A 243 -7.06 32.65 -20.12
N GLU A 244 -6.11 33.43 -20.64
CA GLU A 244 -5.65 33.34 -22.04
C GLU A 244 -4.97 31.99 -22.33
N PHE A 245 -4.20 31.47 -21.37
CA PHE A 245 -3.58 30.16 -21.50
C PHE A 245 -4.64 29.05 -21.49
N PHE A 246 -5.64 29.15 -20.61
CA PHE A 246 -6.75 28.21 -20.55
C PHE A 246 -7.59 28.19 -21.85
N GLU A 247 -7.91 29.36 -22.40
CA GLU A 247 -8.63 29.47 -23.68
C GLU A 247 -7.82 28.86 -24.84
N THR A 248 -6.51 29.12 -24.87
CA THR A 248 -5.58 28.55 -25.87
C THR A 248 -5.55 27.03 -25.79
N MET A 249 -5.40 26.48 -24.58
CA MET A 249 -5.47 25.05 -24.31
C MET A 249 -6.77 24.43 -24.82
N THR A 250 -7.91 25.03 -24.48
CA THR A 250 -9.24 24.53 -24.86
C THR A 250 -9.41 24.52 -26.38
N LYS A 251 -8.98 25.59 -27.06
CA LYS A 251 -9.09 25.74 -28.51
C LYS A 251 -8.19 24.79 -29.29
N LEU A 252 -6.93 24.66 -28.88
CA LEU A 252 -5.93 23.87 -29.60
C LEU A 252 -6.08 22.37 -29.33
N CYS A 253 -6.45 21.97 -28.12
CA CYS A 253 -6.60 20.56 -27.77
C CYS A 253 -7.97 19.96 -28.06
N ARG A 254 -9.03 20.76 -28.25
CA ARG A 254 -10.37 20.29 -28.67
C ARG A 254 -10.92 19.07 -27.90
N GLY A 255 -10.63 18.96 -26.59
CA GLY A 255 -11.10 17.84 -25.76
C GLY A 255 -10.35 16.51 -25.94
N GLN A 256 -9.19 16.51 -26.61
CA GLN A 256 -8.25 15.39 -26.66
C GLN A 256 -7.80 14.98 -25.24
N SER A 257 -7.27 13.75 -25.11
CA SER A 257 -6.61 13.35 -23.88
C SER A 257 -5.32 14.16 -23.70
N TYR A 258 -5.13 14.76 -22.53
CA TYR A 258 -3.91 15.48 -22.19
C TYR A 258 -2.77 14.55 -21.78
N GLU A 259 -3.07 13.30 -21.45
CA GLU A 259 -2.05 12.27 -21.22
C GLU A 259 -1.47 11.76 -22.55
N SER A 260 -2.29 11.67 -23.59
CA SER A 260 -1.92 11.17 -24.92
C SER A 260 -2.49 12.09 -26.00
N PRO A 261 -1.92 13.29 -26.18
CA PRO A 261 -2.40 14.26 -27.15
C PRO A 261 -2.24 13.73 -28.58
N GLU A 262 -3.30 13.86 -29.38
CA GLU A 262 -3.33 13.34 -30.76
C GLU A 262 -2.66 14.29 -31.76
N THR A 263 -2.54 15.57 -31.39
CA THR A 263 -2.03 16.64 -32.26
C THR A 263 -0.79 17.28 -31.69
N ALA A 264 0.18 17.59 -32.57
CA ALA A 264 1.42 18.27 -32.19
C ALA A 264 1.18 19.65 -31.55
N LEU A 265 0.12 20.34 -31.95
CA LEU A 265 -0.28 21.61 -31.33
C LEU A 265 -0.73 21.43 -29.88
N CYS A 266 -1.57 20.43 -29.60
CA CYS A 266 -1.99 20.14 -28.24
C CYS A 266 -0.81 19.65 -27.39
N ASP A 267 0.00 18.74 -27.93
CA ASP A 267 1.19 18.24 -27.25
C ASP A 267 2.15 19.38 -26.85
N SER A 268 2.39 20.33 -27.76
CA SER A 268 3.20 21.51 -27.45
C SER A 268 2.62 22.35 -26.30
N GLN A 269 1.31 22.55 -26.25
CA GLN A 269 0.68 23.30 -25.16
C GLN A 269 0.70 22.52 -23.83
N ILE A 270 0.56 21.19 -23.89
CA ILE A 270 0.74 20.33 -22.72
C ILE A 270 2.17 20.41 -22.20
N GLN A 271 3.17 20.40 -23.08
CA GLN A 271 4.56 20.59 -22.67
C GLN A 271 4.81 21.97 -22.05
N ILE A 272 4.13 23.03 -22.51
CA ILE A 272 4.19 24.35 -21.87
C ILE A 272 3.51 24.31 -20.50
N PHE A 273 2.30 23.76 -20.40
CA PHE A 273 1.62 23.58 -19.11
C PHE A 273 2.48 22.77 -18.15
N GLU A 274 3.04 21.64 -18.60
CA GLU A 274 4.00 20.87 -17.84
C GLU A 274 5.26 21.67 -17.56
N GLY A 275 5.75 22.56 -18.40
CA GLY A 275 6.83 23.49 -18.05
C GLY A 275 6.44 24.43 -16.90
N LEU A 276 5.19 24.91 -16.89
CA LEU A 276 4.64 25.75 -15.81
C LEU A 276 4.49 24.95 -14.50
N VAL A 277 4.09 23.67 -14.55
CA VAL A 277 3.75 22.87 -13.35
C VAL A 277 4.77 21.78 -12.95
N LYS A 278 5.52 21.24 -13.90
CA LYS A 278 6.50 20.14 -13.81
C LYS A 278 7.90 20.59 -14.30
N PRO A 279 8.88 20.70 -13.39
CA PRO A 279 10.22 21.12 -13.76
C PRO A 279 11.01 19.93 -14.29
N CYS A 280 11.08 19.76 -15.61
CA CYS A 280 12.16 18.99 -16.23
C CYS A 280 12.86 19.71 -17.39
N ILE A 281 12.48 20.95 -17.73
CA ILE A 281 13.23 21.77 -18.68
C ILE A 281 13.47 23.14 -18.03
N GLN A 282 14.63 23.24 -17.37
CA GLN A 282 15.21 24.43 -16.73
C GLN A 282 14.61 24.88 -15.40
N MET A 283 15.49 25.52 -14.63
CA MET A 283 15.43 25.75 -13.18
C MET A 283 14.24 26.64 -12.79
N THR A 284 13.62 26.33 -11.64
CA THR A 284 12.55 27.07 -10.91
C THR A 284 11.11 27.02 -11.45
N SER A 285 10.39 25.90 -11.25
CA SER A 285 8.96 25.97 -10.90
C SER A 285 8.80 25.80 -9.39
N GLU A 286 7.94 26.59 -8.75
CA GLU A 286 7.88 26.76 -7.27
C GLU A 286 6.85 25.86 -6.57
N ILE A 287 6.06 25.08 -7.33
CA ILE A 287 4.85 24.42 -6.79
C ILE A 287 5.12 22.93 -6.48
N MET A 288 4.65 22.48 -5.32
CA MET A 288 4.57 21.05 -4.97
C MET A 288 3.24 20.46 -5.49
N MET A 289 3.30 19.62 -6.52
CA MET A 289 2.11 19.08 -7.19
C MET A 289 1.18 18.24 -6.30
N SER A 290 1.72 17.58 -5.27
CA SER A 290 0.92 16.85 -4.27
C SER A 290 0.20 17.77 -3.29
N HIS A 291 0.76 18.97 -3.04
CA HIS A 291 0.20 19.97 -2.12
C HIS A 291 0.61 21.39 -2.56
N ILE A 292 -0.22 22.01 -3.41
CA ILE A 292 0.13 23.26 -4.11
C ILE A 292 0.36 24.48 -3.19
N LEU A 293 -0.06 24.41 -1.92
CA LEU A 293 0.13 25.45 -0.91
C LEU A 293 1.37 25.25 -0.04
N GLU A 294 2.07 24.13 -0.19
CA GLU A 294 3.25 23.80 0.59
C GLU A 294 4.54 24.13 -0.17
N PRO A 295 5.65 24.40 0.56
CA PRO A 295 6.92 24.68 -0.07
C PRO A 295 7.37 23.51 -0.93
N LYS A 296 8.06 23.83 -2.03
CA LYS A 296 8.65 22.80 -2.87
C LYS A 296 9.75 22.06 -2.10
N CYS A 297 9.48 20.79 -1.88
CA CYS A 297 10.35 19.91 -1.14
C CYS A 297 11.04 18.90 -2.06
N THR A 298 12.29 18.60 -1.75
CA THR A 298 12.98 17.47 -2.39
C THR A 298 12.21 16.21 -2.05
N LEU A 299 11.84 15.46 -3.08
CA LEU A 299 11.29 14.12 -2.89
C LEU A 299 12.40 13.25 -2.31
N ALA A 300 12.09 12.51 -1.24
CA ALA A 300 13.02 11.56 -0.66
C ALA A 300 13.43 10.46 -1.69
N SER A 301 12.65 10.24 -2.75
CA SER A 301 12.94 9.26 -3.80
C SER A 301 13.67 9.87 -5.01
N PRO A 302 14.74 9.23 -5.54
CA PRO A 302 15.27 9.60 -6.85
C PRO A 302 14.25 9.26 -7.96
N LYS A 303 13.96 10.24 -8.83
CA LYS A 303 13.18 10.02 -10.06
C LYS A 303 13.93 9.03 -10.97
N LEU A 304 13.32 7.89 -11.27
CA LEU A 304 13.65 7.13 -12.48
C LEU A 304 12.73 7.65 -13.59
N GLY A 305 13.31 8.07 -14.71
CA GLY A 305 12.59 8.74 -15.81
C GLY A 305 11.40 7.93 -16.37
N ASN A 306 10.53 8.63 -17.10
CA ASN A 306 9.18 8.24 -17.57
C ASN A 306 9.05 7.00 -18.49
N LYS A 307 10.00 6.05 -18.46
CA LYS A 307 9.90 4.75 -19.16
C LYS A 307 10.06 3.55 -18.23
N ALA A 308 9.84 3.74 -16.93
CA ALA A 308 10.28 2.83 -15.88
C ALA A 308 9.26 1.78 -15.42
N GLY A 309 8.03 1.74 -15.93
CA GLY A 309 7.13 0.60 -15.64
C GLY A 309 7.75 -0.72 -16.13
N GLU A 310 8.22 -0.74 -17.38
CA GLU A 310 8.89 -1.88 -17.99
C GLU A 310 10.38 -1.98 -17.58
N ARG A 311 11.06 -0.84 -17.42
CA ARG A 311 12.49 -0.83 -17.03
C ARG A 311 12.75 -1.10 -15.56
N PHE A 312 11.81 -0.91 -14.64
CA PHE A 312 12.00 -1.32 -13.24
C PHE A 312 12.05 -2.85 -13.13
N ILE A 313 11.25 -3.56 -13.93
CA ILE A 313 11.27 -5.02 -14.05
C ILE A 313 12.58 -5.51 -14.69
N LEU A 314 13.04 -4.87 -15.78
CA LEU A 314 14.33 -5.21 -16.41
C LEU A 314 15.55 -4.85 -15.52
N MET A 315 15.50 -3.78 -14.73
CA MET A 315 16.58 -3.44 -13.79
C MET A 315 16.62 -4.36 -12.55
N ILE A 316 15.50 -5.02 -12.21
CA ILE A 316 15.47 -6.11 -11.22
C ILE A 316 16.16 -7.37 -11.78
N GLN A 317 16.19 -7.55 -13.11
CA GLN A 317 16.76 -8.74 -13.76
C GLN A 317 18.29 -8.70 -13.94
N GLU A 318 18.92 -7.52 -14.09
CA GLU A 318 20.31 -7.47 -14.58
C GLU A 318 21.41 -7.14 -13.55
N ASN A 319 21.10 -6.72 -12.31
CA ASN A 319 22.16 -6.64 -11.28
C ASN A 319 21.60 -6.56 -9.85
N ASN A 320 21.78 -7.63 -9.07
CA ASN A 320 21.54 -7.69 -7.61
C ASN A 320 22.45 -6.75 -6.78
N THR A 321 23.13 -5.80 -7.42
CA THR A 321 24.15 -4.92 -6.83
C THR A 321 23.80 -3.44 -6.90
N ILE A 322 22.58 -3.03 -7.30
CA ILE A 322 22.21 -1.61 -7.20
C ILE A 322 22.03 -1.27 -5.71
N PRO A 323 22.91 -0.45 -5.10
CA PRO A 323 22.63 0.07 -3.78
C PRO A 323 21.38 0.92 -3.94
N LEU A 324 20.31 0.64 -3.18
CA LEU A 324 19.23 1.62 -2.96
C LEU A 324 19.93 2.94 -2.61
N ARG A 325 19.98 3.89 -3.57
CA ARG A 325 20.63 5.18 -3.35
C ARG A 325 19.98 5.76 -2.11
N ARG A 326 20.80 6.18 -1.14
CA ARG A 326 20.26 6.84 0.06
C ARG A 326 19.30 7.95 -0.41
N PRO A 327 18.09 8.02 0.16
CA PRO A 327 17.15 9.06 -0.19
C PRO A 327 17.82 10.44 -0.05
N ALA A 328 17.50 11.36 -0.96
CA ALA A 328 17.92 12.74 -0.79
C ALA A 328 17.33 13.26 0.53
N VAL A 329 18.14 13.91 1.35
CA VAL A 329 17.70 14.44 2.65
C VAL A 329 16.82 15.66 2.37
N PRO A 330 15.51 15.62 2.68
CA PRO A 330 14.65 16.79 2.54
C PRO A 330 14.94 17.81 3.65
N ASP A 331 14.47 19.04 3.50
CA ASP A 331 14.44 20.00 4.61
C ASP A 331 13.53 19.45 5.73
N VAL A 332 13.89 19.66 7.00
CA VAL A 332 13.10 19.17 8.13
C VAL A 332 11.67 19.74 8.16
N LYS A 333 11.47 20.93 7.59
CA LYS A 333 10.15 21.58 7.45
C LYS A 333 9.31 20.95 6.35
N CYS A 334 9.91 20.13 5.50
CA CYS A 334 9.21 19.46 4.43
C CYS A 334 8.40 18.28 4.94
N ARG A 335 7.17 18.18 4.45
CA ARG A 335 6.32 17.00 4.64
C ARG A 335 7.01 15.70 4.17
N THR A 336 7.85 15.79 3.12
CA THR A 336 8.62 14.65 2.62
C THR A 336 9.71 14.14 3.59
N TYR A 337 10.05 14.92 4.62
CA TYR A 337 11.02 14.53 5.64
C TYR A 337 10.59 13.31 6.45
N ALA A 338 9.29 13.18 6.72
CA ALA A 338 8.76 12.03 7.44
C ALA A 338 8.95 10.71 6.65
N TYR A 339 8.89 10.76 5.31
CA TYR A 339 9.25 9.61 4.47
C TYR A 339 10.74 9.27 4.55
N TYR A 340 11.62 10.27 4.69
CA TYR A 340 13.05 10.05 4.92
C TYR A 340 13.32 9.34 6.26
N LEU A 341 12.66 9.79 7.33
CA LEU A 341 12.75 9.13 8.65
C LEU A 341 12.19 7.72 8.62
N MET A 342 11.01 7.56 8.02
CA MET A 342 10.39 6.26 7.82
C MET A 342 11.36 5.33 7.06
N TYR A 343 12.14 5.84 6.08
CA TYR A 343 13.14 5.05 5.32
C TYR A 343 14.20 4.45 6.21
N ILE A 344 14.76 5.29 7.06
CA ILE A 344 15.80 4.90 7.99
C ILE A 344 15.25 3.87 8.97
N TRP A 345 14.06 4.14 9.51
CA TRP A 345 13.39 3.27 10.46
C TRP A 345 13.14 1.87 9.88
N ALA A 346 12.46 1.79 8.74
CA ALA A 346 12.07 0.51 8.14
C ALA A 346 13.26 -0.34 7.65
N ASN A 347 14.44 0.25 7.48
CA ASN A 347 15.66 -0.46 7.11
C ASN A 347 16.63 -0.68 8.29
N ASN A 348 16.25 -0.32 9.50
CA ASN A 348 17.03 -0.58 10.70
C ASN A 348 16.92 -2.05 11.13
N ALA A 349 18.03 -2.66 11.55
CA ALA A 349 18.08 -4.08 11.92
C ALA A 349 17.15 -4.44 13.09
N GLU A 350 17.09 -3.60 14.13
CA GLU A 350 16.21 -3.81 15.29
C GLU A 350 14.73 -3.73 14.87
N THR A 351 14.42 -2.85 13.93
CA THR A 351 13.06 -2.73 13.37
C THR A 351 12.67 -3.97 12.59
N LEU A 352 13.54 -4.47 11.71
CA LEU A 352 13.29 -5.68 10.94
C LEU A 352 13.08 -6.90 11.84
N GLU A 353 13.89 -7.01 12.89
CA GLU A 353 13.75 -8.06 13.91
C GLU A 353 12.44 -7.93 14.69
N ALA A 354 12.12 -6.73 15.19
CA ALA A 354 10.90 -6.49 15.96
C ALA A 354 9.62 -6.73 15.15
N LEU A 355 9.63 -6.48 13.85
CA LEU A 355 8.50 -6.76 12.96
C LEU A 355 8.44 -8.22 12.48
N HIS A 356 9.41 -9.05 12.87
CA HIS A 356 9.56 -10.43 12.41
C HIS A 356 9.66 -10.54 10.87
N VAL A 357 10.35 -9.59 10.25
CA VAL A 357 10.60 -9.60 8.80
C VAL A 357 11.49 -10.78 8.46
N ARG A 358 11.05 -11.61 7.51
CA ARG A 358 11.79 -12.80 7.11
C ARG A 358 13.09 -12.41 6.39
N LYS A 359 14.18 -13.11 6.73
CA LYS A 359 15.44 -13.04 5.98
C LYS A 359 15.30 -13.91 4.73
N TRP A 360 15.67 -13.41 3.54
CA TRP A 360 15.62 -14.21 2.32
C TRP A 360 16.92 -14.08 1.51
N SER A 361 17.41 -15.20 1.00
CA SER A 361 18.54 -15.24 0.07
C SER A 361 17.99 -15.50 -1.34
N THR A 362 18.34 -14.64 -2.30
CA THR A 362 18.18 -14.97 -3.71
C THR A 362 19.17 -16.08 -4.04
N SER A 363 18.68 -17.25 -4.44
CA SER A 363 19.49 -18.40 -4.84
C SER A 363 20.54 -18.00 -5.87
N GLY A 364 21.80 -17.85 -5.44
CA GLY A 364 22.92 -17.44 -6.29
C GLY A 364 24.06 -16.75 -5.54
N ASP A 365 23.80 -16.09 -4.40
CA ASP A 365 24.83 -15.44 -3.58
C ASP A 365 24.92 -16.08 -2.20
N HIS A 366 26.14 -16.43 -1.76
CA HIS A 366 26.46 -16.93 -0.41
C HIS A 366 26.33 -15.85 0.70
N GLY A 367 25.40 -14.90 0.54
CA GLY A 367 25.05 -13.86 1.52
C GLY A 367 23.55 -13.89 1.83
N MET A 368 23.18 -14.02 3.10
CA MET A 368 21.81 -13.78 3.55
C MET A 368 21.57 -12.26 3.54
N TYR A 369 20.69 -11.76 2.66
CA TYR A 369 20.27 -10.37 2.68
C TYR A 369 18.95 -10.24 3.46
N MET A 370 18.85 -9.32 4.42
CA MET A 370 17.53 -8.94 4.95
C MET A 370 16.75 -8.24 3.83
N GLY A 371 15.44 -8.52 3.72
CA GLY A 371 14.56 -7.85 2.77
C GLY A 371 14.58 -6.34 3.03
N LYS A 372 15.34 -5.60 2.21
CA LYS A 372 15.34 -4.13 2.28
C LYS A 372 13.95 -3.65 1.88
N TRP A 373 13.35 -2.78 2.69
CA TRP A 373 12.02 -2.22 2.45
C TRP A 373 12.00 -1.46 1.13
N ARG A 374 11.00 -1.70 0.29
CA ARG A 374 10.81 -1.07 -1.04
C ARG A 374 9.47 -0.32 -1.10
N GLY A 375 9.41 0.89 -1.70
CA GLY A 375 8.12 1.58 -1.92
C GLY A 375 7.94 2.98 -1.29
N TRP A 376 8.93 3.87 -1.43
CA TRP A 376 8.97 5.17 -0.72
C TRP A 376 8.37 6.33 -1.53
N ARG A 377 7.54 6.04 -2.54
CA ARG A 377 7.11 7.03 -3.55
C ARG A 377 5.76 7.67 -3.25
N HIS A 378 5.11 7.33 -2.15
CA HIS A 378 3.84 7.94 -1.81
C HIS A 378 4.06 9.38 -1.33
N THR A 379 3.17 10.29 -1.73
CA THR A 379 3.13 11.66 -1.21
C THR A 379 1.67 12.06 -1.04
N ALA A 380 0.97 11.39 -0.12
CA ALA A 380 -0.32 11.85 0.37
C ALA A 380 -0.41 11.88 1.91
N PRO A 381 0.55 12.45 2.66
CA PRO A 381 0.36 12.59 4.09
C PRO A 381 -0.86 13.46 4.35
N GLU A 382 -1.69 13.04 5.29
CA GLU A 382 -3.01 13.61 5.52
C GLU A 382 -2.93 15.13 5.76
N TYR A 383 -3.72 15.90 5.00
CA TYR A 383 -3.93 17.33 5.26
C TYR A 383 -5.13 17.46 6.17
N LYS A 384 -4.97 18.09 7.35
CA LYS A 384 -6.02 18.22 8.37
C LYS A 384 -6.55 16.86 8.89
N PRO A 385 -5.71 16.09 9.60
CA PRO A 385 -6.02 14.71 9.99
C PRO A 385 -7.24 14.58 10.89
N ARG A 386 -7.53 15.57 11.74
CA ARG A 386 -8.73 15.58 12.59
C ARG A 386 -10.01 15.62 11.74
N GLU A 387 -10.03 16.46 10.72
CA GLU A 387 -11.16 16.65 9.82
C GLU A 387 -11.38 15.42 8.94
N CYS A 388 -10.31 14.81 8.44
CA CYS A 388 -10.37 13.57 7.68
C CYS A 388 -10.89 12.40 8.54
N MET A 389 -10.38 12.23 9.77
CA MET A 389 -10.88 11.26 10.73
C MET A 389 -12.39 11.45 10.99
N ASN A 390 -12.83 12.69 11.21
CA ASN A 390 -14.25 13.00 11.44
C ASN A 390 -15.13 12.73 10.21
N MET A 391 -14.62 12.95 9.00
CA MET A 391 -15.31 12.64 7.75
C MET A 391 -15.48 11.12 7.59
N ALA A 392 -14.39 10.37 7.73
CA ALA A 392 -14.41 8.91 7.61
C ALA A 392 -15.33 8.27 8.66
N TRP A 393 -15.28 8.75 9.91
CA TRP A 393 -16.16 8.30 10.96
C TRP A 393 -17.65 8.53 10.63
N ARG A 394 -18.01 9.71 10.10
CA ARG A 394 -19.41 9.99 9.70
C ARG A 394 -19.87 9.10 8.55
N TRP A 395 -19.02 8.92 7.53
CA TRP A 395 -19.33 8.10 6.36
C TRP A 395 -19.55 6.63 6.75
N MET A 396 -18.66 6.03 7.54
CA MET A 396 -18.79 4.62 7.94
C MET A 396 -19.94 4.36 8.93
N ASN A 397 -20.39 5.38 9.67
CA ASN A 397 -21.52 5.27 10.59
C ASN A 397 -22.85 5.73 9.98
N ASN A 398 -22.93 5.98 8.66
CA ASN A 398 -24.13 6.50 7.98
C ASN A 398 -24.72 7.77 8.62
N ARG A 399 -23.85 8.70 9.05
CA ARG A 399 -24.21 9.98 9.69
C ARG A 399 -23.89 11.20 8.82
N LEU A 400 -24.09 11.08 7.50
CA LEU A 400 -23.83 12.15 6.53
C LEU A 400 -25.04 13.05 6.30
#